data_AF-A0AAE1D5D3-F1
#
_entry.id   AF-A0AAE1D5D3-F1
#
_cell.length_a   1.000
_cell.length_b   1.000
_cell.length_c   1.000
_cell.angle_alpha   90.00
_cell.angle_beta   90.00
_cell.angle_gamma   90.00
#
_symmetry.space_group_name_H-M   'P 1'
#
loop_
_entity.id
_entity.type
_entity.pdbx_description
1 polymer ?
#
loop_
_entity_poly.entity_id
_entity_poly.type
_entity_poly.pdbx_seq_one_letter_code
_entity_poly.pdbx_strand_id
1 'polypeptide(L)'
;MSIVNYHLNKDLSELRRHTFGNSVDRSALKKLVSMVFSPCRCAEICKRSANIPNTKRVAQLEGDQTLVTEELKQDDEENTSSDHHQATCLCPGHERALSIEGTVKALDIKEEGVATLLCYLELHYPSWLEIFNNVYSLCNIRCYGGPAQLQAIAKKCPPVAVAVARQKLEGKSFSQSSELEFKVINVCDAMGWNSGLVKRELTALQWDSGHGGFRKSGVLVELSDLSFHFRSRGDLTDDQVDEVLGFLTSRTQRQEQAELGQLDMLADALRRVSHKNSWMCSEEADLARSDSLKKDLEDFFDRERRNHGDEEELNIKVTEPNSNALSQLLADIRQFMSIYGHDHSLSGRSIARILHGIASPNFPAEIWGRVRRFWRAHLHVDFPVVVREATKMVVAMR
;
A
#
# COMPACT_ATOMS: atom_id res chain seq x y z
N MET A 1 -41.00 -20.03 3.42
CA MET A 1 -39.66 -20.20 2.81
C MET A 1 -39.22 -21.65 3.01
N SER A 2 -38.73 -22.33 1.97
CA SER A 2 -38.11 -23.65 2.07
C SER A 2 -36.91 -23.62 3.03
N ILE A 3 -36.63 -24.69 3.78
CA ILE A 3 -35.46 -24.81 4.67
C ILE A 3 -34.16 -24.50 3.90
N VAL A 4 -34.05 -24.99 2.66
CA VAL A 4 -32.92 -24.72 1.77
C VAL A 4 -32.73 -23.23 1.45
N ASN A 5 -33.83 -22.49 1.25
CA ASN A 5 -33.74 -21.04 1.02
C ASN A 5 -33.26 -20.28 2.26
N TYR A 6 -33.60 -20.77 3.46
CA TYR A 6 -33.15 -20.14 4.70
C TYR A 6 -31.65 -20.35 4.96
N HIS A 7 -31.13 -21.57 4.73
CA HIS A 7 -29.70 -21.86 4.88
C HIS A 7 -28.87 -21.16 3.81
N LEU A 8 -29.27 -21.24 2.53
CA LEU A 8 -28.56 -20.58 1.43
C LEU A 8 -28.46 -19.07 1.64
N ASN A 9 -29.51 -18.43 2.17
CA ASN A 9 -29.48 -17.00 2.46
C ASN A 9 -28.52 -16.64 3.61
N LYS A 10 -28.39 -17.51 4.62
CA LYS A 10 -27.41 -17.32 5.70
C LYS A 10 -25.99 -17.49 5.18
N ASP A 11 -25.74 -18.53 4.40
CA ASP A 11 -24.42 -18.83 3.85
C ASP A 11 -23.98 -17.70 2.91
N LEU A 12 -24.88 -17.24 2.03
CA LEU A 12 -24.64 -16.09 1.16
C LEU A 12 -24.32 -14.82 1.98
N SER A 13 -25.04 -14.56 3.07
CA SER A 13 -24.77 -13.40 3.93
C SER A 13 -23.39 -13.48 4.60
N GLU A 14 -22.93 -14.69 4.96
CA GLU A 14 -21.60 -14.89 5.53
C GLU A 14 -20.50 -14.74 4.45
N LEU A 15 -20.71 -15.26 3.24
CA LEU A 15 -19.78 -15.08 2.12
C LEU A 15 -19.62 -13.61 1.73
N ARG A 16 -20.72 -12.86 1.61
CA ARG A 16 -20.68 -11.42 1.33
C ARG A 16 -19.87 -10.66 2.39
N ARG A 17 -19.91 -11.08 3.67
CA ARG A 17 -19.09 -10.47 4.74
C ARG A 17 -17.59 -10.64 4.50
N HIS A 18 -17.14 -11.73 3.89
CA HIS A 18 -15.74 -11.91 3.55
C HIS A 18 -15.29 -10.95 2.43
N THR A 19 -16.13 -10.72 1.42
CA THR A 19 -15.90 -9.70 0.39
C THR A 19 -15.76 -8.30 1.00
N PHE A 20 -16.68 -7.92 1.90
CA PHE A 20 -16.58 -6.65 2.63
C PHE A 20 -15.35 -6.57 3.57
N GLY A 21 -14.73 -7.70 3.92
CA GLY A 21 -13.48 -7.73 4.67
C GLY A 21 -12.26 -7.25 3.87
N ASN A 22 -12.29 -7.38 2.54
CA ASN A 22 -11.17 -7.03 1.67
C ASN A 22 -11.31 -5.64 1.03
N SER A 23 -12.53 -5.12 0.97
CA SER A 23 -12.83 -3.77 0.49
C SER A 23 -12.10 -2.65 1.24
N VAL A 24 -11.81 -1.53 0.56
CA VAL A 24 -10.95 -0.45 1.08
C VAL A 24 -11.66 0.90 1.04
N ASP A 25 -11.44 1.73 2.07
CA ASP A 25 -11.96 3.10 2.12
C ASP A 25 -11.17 4.07 1.24
N ARG A 26 -11.88 4.99 0.57
CA ARG A 26 -11.25 6.09 -0.19
C ARG A 26 -10.29 6.92 0.65
N SER A 27 -10.58 7.14 1.94
CA SER A 27 -9.67 7.85 2.85
C SER A 27 -8.38 7.07 3.12
N ALA A 28 -8.45 5.74 3.18
CA ALA A 28 -7.26 4.89 3.34
C ALA A 28 -6.44 4.88 2.04
N LEU A 29 -7.10 4.80 0.88
CA LEU A 29 -6.44 4.96 -0.43
C LEU A 29 -5.73 6.31 -0.53
N LYS A 30 -6.38 7.41 -0.14
CA LYS A 30 -5.77 8.75 -0.15
C LYS A 30 -4.51 8.80 0.72
N LYS A 31 -4.55 8.21 1.91
CA LYS A 31 -3.36 8.08 2.78
C LYS A 31 -2.27 7.25 2.11
N LEU A 32 -2.61 6.10 1.51
CA LEU A 32 -1.64 5.25 0.79
C LEU A 32 -0.95 6.02 -0.33
N VAL A 33 -1.73 6.68 -1.21
CA VAL A 33 -1.20 7.46 -2.32
C VAL A 33 -0.26 8.57 -1.80
N SER A 34 -0.61 9.25 -0.71
CA SER A 34 0.26 10.27 -0.11
C SER A 34 1.57 9.72 0.49
N MET A 35 1.56 8.46 0.96
CA MET A 35 2.77 7.79 1.46
C MET A 35 3.66 7.32 0.31
N VAL A 36 3.06 6.76 -0.74
CA VAL A 36 3.76 6.26 -1.93
C VAL A 36 4.37 7.41 -2.71
N PHE A 37 3.59 8.41 -3.09
CA PHE A 37 4.03 9.57 -3.90
C PHE A 37 4.32 10.79 -3.04
N SER A 38 5.17 10.61 -2.02
CA SER A 38 5.54 11.72 -1.14
C SER A 38 6.38 12.78 -1.89
N PRO A 39 6.11 14.09 -1.67
CA PRO A 39 6.72 15.15 -2.47
C PRO A 39 8.24 15.19 -2.30
N CYS A 40 8.95 15.48 -3.38
CA CYS A 40 10.41 15.60 -3.43
C CYS A 40 10.84 17.05 -3.71
N ARG A 41 12.14 17.33 -3.54
CA ARG A 41 12.74 18.64 -3.84
C ARG A 41 13.48 18.68 -5.19
N CYS A 42 13.31 17.68 -6.05
CA CYS A 42 14.02 17.61 -7.34
C CYS A 42 13.77 18.84 -8.22
N ALA A 43 12.54 19.35 -8.24
CA ALA A 43 12.18 20.57 -8.99
C ALA A 43 12.96 21.81 -8.48
N GLU A 44 13.13 21.95 -7.16
CA GLU A 44 13.90 23.04 -6.56
C GLU A 44 15.40 22.92 -6.88
N ILE A 45 15.93 21.70 -6.80
CA ILE A 45 17.34 21.40 -7.09
C ILE A 45 17.65 21.71 -8.55
N CYS A 46 16.78 21.31 -9.48
CA CYS A 46 16.97 21.60 -10.90
C CYS A 46 16.96 23.11 -11.20
N LYS A 47 16.01 23.85 -10.62
CA LYS A 47 15.96 25.33 -10.75
C LYS A 47 17.24 25.99 -10.23
N ARG A 48 17.82 25.48 -9.14
CA ARG A 48 19.11 25.98 -8.59
C ARG A 48 20.27 25.67 -9.52
N SER A 49 20.34 24.46 -10.08
CA SER A 49 21.41 24.05 -11.00
C SER A 49 21.36 24.79 -12.34
N ALA A 50 20.17 25.14 -12.83
CA ALA A 50 19.99 25.93 -14.05
C ALA A 50 20.40 27.42 -13.90
N ASN A 51 20.38 27.94 -12.66
CA ASN A 51 20.74 29.32 -12.34
C ASN A 51 22.23 29.52 -11.98
N ILE A 52 23.09 28.49 -12.11
CA ILE A 52 24.54 28.63 -11.90
C ILE A 52 25.16 29.17 -13.19
N PRO A 53 25.77 30.37 -13.21
CA PRO A 53 26.47 30.89 -14.37
C PRO A 53 27.63 29.96 -14.77
N ASN A 54 27.86 29.81 -16.07
CA ASN A 54 28.78 28.85 -16.71
C ASN A 54 30.27 28.96 -16.29
N THR A 55 30.64 29.86 -15.37
CA THR A 55 32.01 30.14 -14.94
C THR A 55 32.55 29.24 -13.82
N LYS A 56 31.79 28.22 -13.38
CA LYS A 56 32.27 27.20 -12.41
C LYS A 56 32.11 25.75 -12.86
N ARG A 57 31.92 25.50 -14.16
CA ARG A 57 31.89 24.13 -14.71
C ARG A 57 33.28 23.55 -15.00
N VAL A 58 34.32 24.38 -15.09
CA VAL A 58 35.70 23.94 -15.36
C VAL A 58 36.61 24.29 -14.16
N ALA A 59 36.43 23.57 -13.06
CA ALA A 59 37.40 23.56 -11.95
C ALA A 59 37.39 22.24 -11.15
N GLN A 60 36.80 21.17 -11.71
CA GLN A 60 36.69 19.87 -11.04
C GLN A 60 37.01 18.67 -11.94
N LEU A 61 37.71 18.89 -13.06
CA LEU A 61 38.19 17.83 -13.95
C LEU A 61 39.56 18.20 -14.54
N GLU A 62 40.54 18.46 -13.69
CA GLU A 62 41.95 18.33 -14.08
C GLU A 62 42.62 17.44 -13.04
N GLY A 63 42.67 16.15 -13.39
CA GLY A 63 43.15 15.07 -12.55
C GLY A 63 43.08 13.76 -13.33
N ASP A 64 43.99 13.66 -14.30
CA ASP A 64 44.59 12.39 -14.75
C ASP A 64 43.72 11.49 -15.67
N GLN A 65 43.95 11.57 -16.99
CA GLN A 65 44.60 10.51 -17.77
C GLN A 65 44.53 10.75 -19.28
N THR A 66 45.72 10.63 -19.88
CA THR A 66 46.04 10.58 -21.31
C THR A 66 45.57 9.28 -21.98
N LEU A 67 45.06 9.32 -23.22
CA LEU A 67 45.60 8.63 -24.42
C LEU A 67 44.57 8.36 -25.55
N VAL A 68 44.96 8.82 -26.75
CA VAL A 68 44.70 8.40 -28.16
C VAL A 68 43.30 8.44 -28.81
N THR A 69 43.17 9.44 -29.71
CA THR A 69 42.66 9.48 -31.11
C THR A 69 41.75 8.37 -31.66
N GLU A 70 40.67 8.79 -32.34
CA GLU A 70 40.60 8.72 -33.82
C GLU A 70 39.48 9.63 -34.37
N GLU A 71 39.80 10.28 -35.49
CA GLU A 71 38.99 11.26 -36.21
C GLU A 71 37.96 10.58 -37.12
N LEU A 72 36.74 11.12 -37.22
CA LEU A 72 35.98 11.12 -38.47
C LEU A 72 35.19 12.43 -38.61
N LYS A 73 35.43 13.08 -39.75
CA LYS A 73 34.89 14.37 -40.21
C LYS A 73 33.42 14.25 -40.63
N GLN A 74 32.66 15.35 -40.48
CA GLN A 74 31.92 16.01 -41.57
C GLN A 74 31.22 17.30 -41.07
N ASP A 75 31.68 18.44 -41.62
CA ASP A 75 30.94 19.57 -42.24
C ASP A 75 29.39 19.39 -42.28
N ASP A 76 28.51 20.37 -42.09
CA ASP A 76 28.57 21.81 -42.35
C ASP A 76 27.29 22.48 -41.78
N GLU A 77 27.34 23.82 -41.72
CA GLU A 77 26.23 24.78 -41.79
C GLU A 77 25.43 25.23 -40.54
N GLU A 78 25.44 26.55 -40.43
CA GLU A 78 24.81 27.42 -39.45
C GLU A 78 23.28 27.35 -39.53
N ASN A 79 22.62 27.23 -38.37
CA ASN A 79 21.39 27.98 -38.18
C ASN A 79 21.21 28.39 -36.72
N THR A 80 21.35 29.69 -36.49
CA THR A 80 21.08 30.36 -35.23
C THR A 80 19.56 30.49 -35.07
N SER A 81 18.97 29.63 -34.25
CA SER A 81 17.76 29.99 -33.51
C SER A 81 17.90 29.49 -32.08
N SER A 82 18.06 30.47 -31.21
CA SER A 82 18.22 30.38 -29.77
C SER A 82 16.94 29.86 -29.12
N ASP A 83 16.74 28.54 -29.14
CA ASP A 83 15.79 27.89 -28.24
C ASP A 83 16.53 27.48 -26.98
N HIS A 84 16.45 28.36 -25.96
CA HIS A 84 16.66 28.00 -24.57
C HIS A 84 15.68 26.87 -24.20
N HIS A 85 16.07 25.64 -24.48
CA HIS A 85 15.42 24.45 -23.94
C HIS A 85 15.62 24.51 -22.42
N GLN A 86 14.62 25.05 -21.71
CA GLN A 86 14.45 24.79 -20.29
C GLN A 86 14.39 23.28 -20.15
N ALA A 87 15.52 22.66 -19.78
CA ALA A 87 15.56 21.27 -19.42
C ALA A 87 14.61 21.11 -18.22
N THR A 88 13.38 20.67 -18.48
CA THR A 88 12.43 20.26 -17.47
C THR A 88 13.04 19.04 -16.78
N CYS A 89 13.76 19.23 -15.66
CA CYS A 89 14.23 18.07 -14.90
C CYS A 89 13.01 17.35 -14.34
N LEU A 90 12.70 16.22 -14.94
CA LEU A 90 11.75 15.27 -14.38
C LEU A 90 12.45 14.55 -13.21
N CYS A 91 11.69 14.28 -12.13
CA CYS A 91 12.19 13.48 -11.03
C CYS A 91 12.59 12.08 -11.55
N PRO A 92 13.82 11.60 -11.29
CA PRO A 92 14.26 10.27 -11.71
C PRO A 92 13.60 9.13 -10.92
N GLY A 93 12.76 9.47 -9.93
CA GLY A 93 12.22 8.54 -8.95
C GLY A 93 13.12 8.36 -7.74
N HIS A 94 12.51 8.07 -6.61
CA HIS A 94 13.16 7.88 -5.32
C HIS A 94 12.95 6.47 -4.81
N GLU A 95 14.01 5.85 -4.28
CA GLU A 95 13.89 4.57 -3.58
C GLU A 95 13.24 4.83 -2.22
N ARG A 96 12.15 4.13 -1.93
CA ARG A 96 11.34 4.32 -0.73
C ARG A 96 11.02 3.00 -0.05
N ALA A 97 10.81 3.08 1.26
CA ALA A 97 10.31 1.97 2.04
C ALA A 97 9.21 2.40 3.01
N LEU A 98 8.15 1.60 3.04
CA LEU A 98 7.03 1.73 3.98
C LEU A 98 6.99 0.52 4.89
N SER A 99 7.14 0.72 6.21
CA SER A 99 7.02 -0.36 7.21
C SER A 99 5.70 -1.12 6.99
N ILE A 100 5.76 -2.44 6.88
CA ILE A 100 4.56 -3.26 6.64
C ILE A 100 3.59 -3.08 7.81
N GLU A 101 4.06 -3.33 9.03
CA GLU A 101 3.25 -3.22 10.25
C GLU A 101 2.70 -1.80 10.44
N GLY A 102 3.57 -0.79 10.27
CA GLY A 102 3.17 0.61 10.40
C GLY A 102 2.11 1.02 9.37
N THR A 103 2.24 0.55 8.13
CA THR A 103 1.32 0.89 7.03
C THR A 103 -0.01 0.17 7.19
N VAL A 104 0.00 -1.12 7.52
CA VAL A 104 -1.19 -1.94 7.79
C VAL A 104 -2.03 -1.29 8.90
N LYS A 105 -1.38 -0.88 10.00
CA LYS A 105 -2.05 -0.21 11.12
C LYS A 105 -2.57 1.18 10.76
N ALA A 106 -1.77 1.98 10.05
CA ALA A 106 -2.14 3.36 9.68
C ALA A 106 -3.33 3.42 8.69
N LEU A 107 -3.46 2.40 7.84
CA LEU A 107 -4.48 2.32 6.81
C LEU A 107 -5.70 1.46 7.19
N ASP A 108 -5.56 0.56 8.17
CA ASP A 108 -6.54 -0.49 8.48
C ASP A 108 -6.84 -1.41 7.28
N ILE A 109 -5.79 -1.75 6.53
CA ILE A 109 -5.80 -2.66 5.37
C ILE A 109 -4.80 -3.77 5.65
N LYS A 110 -5.14 -5.02 5.33
CA LYS A 110 -4.23 -6.16 5.47
C LYS A 110 -3.00 -6.00 4.58
N GLU A 111 -1.92 -6.69 4.93
CA GLU A 111 -0.67 -6.66 4.16
C GLU A 111 -0.89 -6.99 2.68
N GLU A 112 -1.65 -8.04 2.39
CA GLU A 112 -1.95 -8.47 1.02
C GLU A 112 -2.73 -7.40 0.26
N GLY A 113 -3.65 -6.72 0.94
CA GLY A 113 -4.42 -5.61 0.35
C GLY A 113 -3.54 -4.43 -0.03
N VAL A 114 -2.55 -4.07 0.79
CA VAL A 114 -1.58 -3.03 0.45
C VAL A 114 -0.71 -3.46 -0.73
N ALA A 115 -0.22 -4.71 -0.73
CA ALA A 115 0.57 -5.26 -1.83
C ALA A 115 -0.21 -5.23 -3.15
N THR A 116 -1.48 -5.68 -3.16
CA THR A 116 -2.35 -5.65 -4.34
C THR A 116 -2.54 -4.22 -4.87
N LEU A 117 -2.76 -3.24 -3.99
CA LEU A 117 -2.90 -1.84 -4.40
C LEU A 117 -1.62 -1.29 -5.04
N LEU A 118 -0.44 -1.64 -4.50
CA LEU A 118 0.83 -1.29 -5.12
C LEU A 118 0.96 -1.93 -6.50
N CYS A 119 0.64 -3.22 -6.64
CA CYS A 119 0.68 -3.90 -7.95
C CYS A 119 -0.25 -3.24 -8.98
N TYR A 120 -1.45 -2.81 -8.57
CA TYR A 120 -2.34 -2.07 -9.48
C TYR A 120 -1.72 -0.75 -9.95
N LEU A 121 -1.01 -0.04 -9.06
CA LEU A 121 -0.31 1.19 -9.42
C LEU A 121 0.85 0.92 -10.38
N GLU A 122 1.65 -0.13 -10.15
CA GLU A 122 2.76 -0.49 -11.04
C GLU A 122 2.27 -0.89 -12.42
N LEU A 123 1.20 -1.69 -12.51
CA LEU A 123 0.62 -2.11 -13.79
C LEU A 123 0.02 -0.95 -14.58
N HIS A 124 -0.63 -0.01 -13.92
CA HIS A 124 -1.28 1.13 -14.60
C HIS A 124 -0.33 2.31 -14.85
N TYR A 125 0.64 2.52 -13.96
CA TYR A 125 1.60 3.63 -14.01
C TYR A 125 3.06 3.13 -13.91
N PRO A 126 3.55 2.35 -14.89
CA PRO A 126 4.86 1.70 -14.82
C PRO A 126 6.05 2.67 -14.80
N SER A 127 5.87 3.92 -15.25
CA SER A 127 6.90 4.95 -15.17
C SER A 127 6.89 5.73 -13.85
N TRP A 128 5.87 5.53 -12.99
CA TRP A 128 5.69 6.29 -11.75
C TRP A 128 5.99 5.46 -10.52
N LEU A 129 5.76 4.14 -10.60
CA LEU A 129 5.99 3.19 -9.53
C LEU A 129 6.62 1.91 -10.07
N GLU A 130 7.71 1.48 -9.44
CA GLU A 130 8.40 0.20 -9.69
C GLU A 130 8.55 -0.52 -8.35
N ILE A 131 8.04 -1.74 -8.23
CA ILE A 131 8.04 -2.50 -6.98
C ILE A 131 9.28 -3.40 -6.92
N PHE A 132 9.90 -3.45 -5.75
CA PHE A 132 11.02 -4.34 -5.45
C PHE A 132 10.63 -5.35 -4.37
N ASN A 133 11.51 -6.31 -4.12
CA ASN A 133 11.35 -7.24 -3.01
C ASN A 133 11.36 -6.51 -1.66
N ASN A 134 10.47 -6.94 -0.76
CA ASN A 134 10.39 -6.44 0.62
C ASN A 134 11.76 -6.44 1.30
N VAL A 135 12.01 -5.40 2.10
CA VAL A 135 13.34 -5.08 2.58
C VAL A 135 13.28 -4.66 4.04
N TYR A 136 14.24 -5.11 4.86
CA TYR A 136 14.47 -4.52 6.18
C TYR A 136 14.96 -3.09 6.00
N SER A 137 14.17 -2.11 6.45
CA SER A 137 14.43 -0.70 6.17
C SER A 137 15.08 0.04 7.34
N LEU A 138 15.07 -0.52 8.55
CA LEU A 138 15.69 0.06 9.74
C LEU A 138 17.04 -0.61 10.00
N CYS A 139 18.07 0.20 10.25
CA CYS A 139 19.38 -0.25 10.69
C CYS A 139 19.69 0.33 12.06
N ASN A 140 20.08 -0.52 12.99
CA ASN A 140 20.61 -0.16 14.29
C ASN A 140 22.08 -0.59 14.37
N ILE A 141 22.95 0.38 14.65
CA ILE A 141 24.38 0.17 14.85
C ILE A 141 24.71 0.42 16.32
N ARG A 142 25.25 -0.59 17.00
CA ARG A 142 25.76 -0.49 18.37
C ARG A 142 27.27 -0.66 18.40
N CYS A 143 27.96 0.29 19.04
CA CYS A 143 29.41 0.31 19.18
C CYS A 143 29.80 0.03 20.63
N TYR A 144 30.31 -1.17 20.92
CA TYR A 144 30.74 -1.53 22.29
C TYR A 144 32.00 -0.78 22.74
N GLY A 145 32.79 -0.27 21.80
CA GLY A 145 33.91 0.65 22.04
C GLY A 145 33.47 2.10 22.30
N GLY A 146 32.17 2.36 22.47
CA GLY A 146 31.64 3.66 22.87
C GLY A 146 31.56 4.71 21.75
N PRO A 147 31.36 5.99 22.11
CA PRO A 147 31.13 7.06 21.14
C PRO A 147 32.30 7.34 20.20
N ALA A 148 33.53 7.15 20.68
CA ALA A 148 34.74 7.30 19.86
C ALA A 148 34.77 6.29 18.70
N GLN A 149 34.30 5.06 18.94
CA GLN A 149 34.19 4.03 17.91
C GLN A 149 33.14 4.42 16.85
N LEU A 150 31.97 4.91 17.26
CA LEU A 150 30.94 5.38 16.34
C LEU A 150 31.47 6.52 15.44
N GLN A 151 32.23 7.46 16.01
CA GLN A 151 32.86 8.54 15.26
C GLN A 151 33.93 8.04 14.28
N ALA A 152 34.72 7.03 14.66
CA ALA A 152 35.71 6.42 13.76
C ALA A 152 35.04 5.74 12.57
N ILE A 153 33.95 5.02 12.81
CA ILE A 153 33.16 4.35 11.76
C ILE A 153 32.50 5.36 10.84
N ALA A 154 31.94 6.45 11.38
CA ALA A 154 31.34 7.51 10.58
C ALA A 154 32.36 8.18 9.63
N LYS A 155 33.66 8.16 9.96
CA LYS A 155 34.72 8.65 9.06
C LYS A 155 35.08 7.64 7.96
N LYS A 156 34.97 6.34 8.24
CA LYS A 156 35.35 5.24 7.34
C LYS A 156 34.22 4.82 6.40
N CYS A 157 32.96 4.87 6.87
CA CYS A 157 31.80 4.31 6.19
C CYS A 157 30.84 5.42 5.73
N PRO A 158 30.73 5.68 4.41
CA PRO A 158 29.90 6.77 3.89
C PRO A 158 28.42 6.69 4.30
N PRO A 159 27.74 5.52 4.29
CA PRO A 159 26.36 5.41 4.79
C PRO A 159 26.16 5.89 6.22
N VAL A 160 27.10 5.54 7.12
CA VAL A 160 27.06 5.98 8.53
C VAL A 160 27.32 7.48 8.62
N ALA A 161 28.26 7.99 7.83
CA ALA A 161 28.56 9.42 7.76
C ALA A 161 27.30 10.24 7.38
N VAL A 162 26.60 9.80 6.33
CA VAL A 162 25.37 10.43 5.84
C VAL A 162 24.25 10.32 6.87
N ALA A 163 24.06 9.15 7.50
CA ALA A 163 23.07 8.97 8.55
C ALA A 163 23.29 9.94 9.73
N VAL A 164 24.54 10.06 10.21
CA VAL A 164 24.91 11.01 11.28
C VAL A 164 24.69 12.45 10.84
N ALA A 165 25.09 12.81 9.62
CA ALA A 165 24.92 14.17 9.10
C ALA A 165 23.44 14.57 9.01
N ARG A 166 22.57 13.68 8.51
CA ARG A 166 21.12 13.92 8.44
C ARG A 166 20.51 14.13 9.83
N GLN A 167 20.85 13.28 10.79
CA GLN A 167 20.34 13.40 12.15
C GLN A 167 20.86 14.65 12.88
N LYS A 168 22.06 15.12 12.56
CA LYS A 168 22.56 16.42 13.04
C LYS A 168 21.76 17.60 12.49
N LEU A 169 21.33 17.54 11.22
CA LEU A 169 20.44 18.55 10.63
C LEU A 169 19.05 18.56 11.32
N GLU A 170 18.62 17.42 11.84
CA GLU A 170 17.42 17.27 12.67
C GLU A 170 17.63 17.69 14.13
N GLY A 171 18.83 18.16 14.50
CA GLY A 171 19.16 18.66 15.84
C GLY A 171 19.70 17.62 16.83
N LYS A 172 19.97 16.38 16.41
CA LYS A 172 20.52 15.34 17.28
C LYS A 172 22.03 15.52 17.50
N SER A 173 22.49 15.24 18.72
CA SER A 173 23.90 15.25 19.11
C SER A 173 24.44 13.83 19.32
N PHE A 174 25.68 13.60 18.90
CA PHE A 174 26.35 12.29 18.93
C PHE A 174 27.66 12.31 19.73
N SER A 175 27.84 13.30 20.60
CA SER A 175 29.07 13.44 21.40
C SER A 175 29.27 12.29 22.39
N GLN A 176 28.18 11.76 22.95
CA GLN A 176 28.18 10.69 23.96
C GLN A 176 27.40 9.43 23.51
N SER A 177 26.99 9.37 22.25
CA SER A 177 26.15 8.28 21.74
C SER A 177 27.01 7.13 21.19
N SER A 178 26.74 5.90 21.64
CA SER A 178 27.34 4.67 21.14
C SER A 178 26.40 3.85 20.24
N GLU A 179 25.20 4.36 20.00
CA GLU A 179 24.16 3.73 19.18
C GLU A 179 23.68 4.71 18.11
N LEU A 180 23.37 4.17 16.93
CA LEU A 180 22.85 4.92 15.80
C LEU A 180 21.77 4.09 15.11
N GLU A 181 20.54 4.59 15.15
CA GLU A 181 19.39 4.00 14.44
C GLU A 181 18.95 4.92 13.30
N PHE A 182 18.78 4.38 12.09
CA PHE A 182 18.33 5.15 10.93
C PHE A 182 17.66 4.28 9.86
N LYS A 183 16.86 4.92 9.01
CA LYS A 183 16.26 4.28 7.83
C LYS A 183 17.29 4.14 6.72
N VAL A 184 17.63 2.90 6.38
CA VAL A 184 18.63 2.55 5.37
C VAL A 184 18.24 3.13 4.01
N ILE A 185 16.99 2.96 3.60
CA ILE A 185 16.53 3.35 2.26
C ILE A 185 16.59 4.87 2.06
N ASN A 186 16.33 5.67 3.10
CA ASN A 186 16.50 7.13 3.04
C ASN A 186 17.96 7.55 2.86
N VAL A 187 18.90 6.76 3.37
CA VAL A 187 20.34 6.97 3.17
C VAL A 187 20.74 6.54 1.76
N CYS A 188 20.22 5.41 1.27
CA CYS A 188 20.40 4.95 -0.11
C CYS A 188 19.98 6.01 -1.13
N ASP A 189 18.75 6.54 -1.00
CA ASP A 189 18.19 7.58 -1.86
C ASP A 189 19.04 8.85 -1.85
N ALA A 190 19.50 9.28 -0.67
CA ALA A 190 20.36 10.47 -0.54
C ALA A 190 21.75 10.29 -1.14
N MET A 191 22.28 9.07 -1.13
CA MET A 191 23.58 8.74 -1.69
C MET A 191 23.51 8.40 -3.18
N GLY A 192 22.31 8.11 -3.72
CA GLY A 192 22.15 7.50 -5.04
C GLY A 192 22.74 6.09 -5.12
N TRP A 193 22.82 5.37 -3.98
CA TRP A 193 23.38 4.03 -3.90
C TRP A 193 22.27 2.98 -3.79
N ASN A 194 22.48 1.81 -4.38
CA ASN A 194 21.55 0.68 -4.23
C ASN A 194 21.53 0.16 -2.78
N SER A 195 20.34 -0.16 -2.26
CA SER A 195 20.17 -0.66 -0.89
C SER A 195 20.94 -1.95 -0.57
N GLY A 196 21.15 -2.84 -1.54
CA GLY A 196 21.98 -4.03 -1.36
C GLY A 196 23.44 -3.69 -1.06
N LEU A 197 24.01 -2.70 -1.75
CA LEU A 197 25.38 -2.24 -1.54
C LEU A 197 25.53 -1.57 -0.18
N VAL A 198 24.61 -0.68 0.18
CA VAL A 198 24.62 0.01 1.48
C VAL A 198 24.54 -1.01 2.63
N LYS A 199 23.65 -2.00 2.54
CA LYS A 199 23.54 -3.06 3.56
C LYS A 199 24.82 -3.87 3.67
N ARG A 200 25.45 -4.23 2.55
CA ARG A 200 26.73 -4.95 2.55
C ARG A 200 27.81 -4.16 3.28
N GLU A 201 27.97 -2.88 2.93
CA GLU A 201 28.93 -1.98 3.60
C GLU A 201 28.67 -1.86 5.10
N LEU A 202 27.40 -1.73 5.51
CA LEU A 202 27.03 -1.69 6.93
C LEU A 202 27.38 -3.00 7.64
N THR A 203 27.05 -4.16 7.06
CA THR A 203 27.39 -5.46 7.67
C THR A 203 28.89 -5.73 7.71
N ALA A 204 29.65 -5.20 6.76
CA ALA A 204 31.11 -5.31 6.74
C ALA A 204 31.76 -4.62 7.96
N LEU A 205 31.10 -3.63 8.56
CA LEU A 205 31.58 -2.95 9.77
C LEU A 205 31.75 -3.88 10.97
N GLN A 206 31.07 -5.02 11.00
CA GLN A 206 31.22 -6.01 12.08
C GLN A 206 32.60 -6.69 12.08
N TRP A 207 33.39 -6.50 11.03
CA TRP A 207 34.67 -7.15 10.80
C TRP A 207 35.78 -6.12 10.56
N ASP A 208 36.96 -6.40 11.12
CA ASP A 208 38.19 -5.67 10.83
C ASP A 208 39.20 -6.60 10.13
N SER A 209 39.78 -6.13 9.04
CA SER A 209 40.89 -6.76 8.33
C SER A 209 42.22 -6.14 8.79
N GLY A 210 42.79 -6.67 9.87
CA GLY A 210 44.11 -6.27 10.35
C GLY A 210 45.21 -7.23 9.91
N HIS A 211 46.47 -6.92 10.25
CA HIS A 211 47.64 -7.78 9.97
C HIS A 211 47.53 -9.21 10.53
N GLY A 212 46.62 -9.46 11.49
CA GLY A 212 46.36 -10.78 12.07
C GLY A 212 45.14 -11.51 11.52
N GLY A 213 44.58 -11.09 10.37
CA GLY A 213 43.38 -11.70 9.77
C GLY A 213 42.07 -11.03 10.17
N PHE A 214 40.95 -11.68 9.84
CA PHE A 214 39.60 -11.17 10.11
C PHE A 214 39.24 -11.31 11.59
N ARG A 215 38.98 -10.18 12.26
CA ARG A 215 38.52 -10.14 13.65
C ARG A 215 37.22 -9.36 13.80
N LYS A 216 36.46 -9.61 14.87
CA LYS A 216 35.28 -8.80 15.20
C LYS A 216 35.72 -7.40 15.63
N SER A 217 35.08 -6.38 15.06
CA SER A 217 35.38 -4.97 15.34
C SER A 217 34.76 -4.47 16.66
N GLY A 218 33.83 -5.22 17.26
CA GLY A 218 33.03 -4.76 18.41
C GLY A 218 31.86 -3.85 17.98
N VAL A 219 31.53 -3.83 16.69
CA VAL A 219 30.34 -3.17 16.13
C VAL A 219 29.30 -4.23 15.85
N LEU A 220 28.08 -4.00 16.32
CA LEU A 220 26.91 -4.82 16.01
C LEU A 220 26.01 -4.03 15.06
N VAL A 221 25.56 -4.68 13.98
CA VAL A 221 24.63 -4.10 13.01
C VAL A 221 23.42 -5.01 12.91
N GLU A 222 22.26 -4.47 13.28
CA GLU A 222 20.96 -5.15 13.26
C GLU A 222 20.06 -4.50 12.22
N LEU A 223 19.57 -5.28 11.26
CA LEU A 223 18.57 -4.85 10.29
C LEU A 223 17.21 -5.36 10.74
N SER A 224 16.22 -4.46 10.79
CA SER A 224 14.87 -4.75 11.27
C SER A 224 13.83 -3.97 10.47
N ASP A 225 12.55 -4.08 10.85
CA ASP A 225 11.40 -3.44 10.22
C ASP A 225 11.22 -3.84 8.74
N LEU A 226 10.55 -4.97 8.52
CA LEU A 226 10.23 -5.43 7.16
C LEU A 226 9.28 -4.44 6.50
N SER A 227 9.67 -3.96 5.32
CA SER A 227 9.01 -2.85 4.65
C SER A 227 8.75 -3.17 3.18
N PHE A 228 7.63 -2.66 2.65
CA PHE A 228 7.39 -2.59 1.21
C PHE A 228 8.45 -1.71 0.57
N HIS A 229 9.11 -2.21 -0.47
CA HIS A 229 10.23 -1.56 -1.12
C HIS A 229 9.85 -1.22 -2.55
N PHE A 230 10.02 0.03 -2.96
CA PHE A 230 9.65 0.47 -4.29
C PHE A 230 10.39 1.75 -4.68
N ARG A 231 10.42 2.06 -5.97
CA ARG A 231 10.81 3.36 -6.50
C ARG A 231 9.57 4.12 -6.93
N SER A 232 9.47 5.39 -6.52
CA SER A 232 8.33 6.24 -6.87
C SER A 232 8.74 7.67 -7.20
N ARG A 233 8.00 8.30 -8.11
CA ARG A 233 8.14 9.74 -8.38
C ARG A 233 7.64 10.59 -7.21
N GLY A 234 8.26 11.76 -7.03
CA GLY A 234 7.87 12.72 -5.99
C GLY A 234 7.51 14.10 -6.54
N ASP A 235 7.31 14.22 -7.85
CA ASP A 235 6.99 15.46 -8.56
C ASP A 235 5.59 15.43 -9.21
N LEU A 236 4.72 14.54 -8.73
CA LEU A 236 3.32 14.49 -9.16
C LEU A 236 2.59 15.76 -8.73
N THR A 237 1.71 16.25 -9.60
CA THR A 237 0.80 17.36 -9.28
C THR A 237 -0.39 16.86 -8.45
N ASP A 238 -1.10 17.77 -7.80
CA ASP A 238 -2.31 17.44 -7.04
C ASP A 238 -3.38 16.77 -7.93
N ASP A 239 -3.53 17.24 -9.18
CA ASP A 239 -4.44 16.63 -10.16
C ASP A 239 -4.06 15.18 -10.51
N GLN A 240 -2.76 14.91 -10.67
CA GLN A 240 -2.27 13.55 -10.94
C GLN A 240 -2.46 12.63 -9.72
N VAL A 241 -2.28 13.17 -8.51
CA VAL A 241 -2.54 12.43 -7.27
C VAL A 241 -4.03 12.09 -7.13
N ASP A 242 -4.92 13.03 -7.49
CA ASP A 242 -6.37 12.81 -7.50
C ASP A 242 -6.81 11.83 -8.60
N GLU A 243 -6.16 11.84 -9.76
CA GLU A 243 -6.35 10.84 -10.82
C GLU A 243 -6.02 9.43 -10.32
N VAL A 244 -4.84 9.26 -9.70
CA VAL A 244 -4.41 7.97 -9.12
C VAL A 244 -5.38 7.50 -8.05
N LEU A 245 -5.84 8.41 -7.18
CA LEU A 245 -6.85 8.10 -6.17
C LEU A 245 -8.18 7.66 -6.81
N GLY A 246 -8.59 8.34 -7.88
CA GLY A 246 -9.77 7.99 -8.68
C GLY A 246 -9.66 6.59 -9.26
N PHE A 247 -8.54 6.28 -9.91
CA PHE A 247 -8.24 4.96 -10.47
C PHE A 247 -8.36 3.86 -9.41
N LEU A 248 -7.65 3.98 -8.27
CA LEU A 248 -7.68 2.98 -7.21
C LEU A 248 -9.08 2.83 -6.59
N THR A 249 -9.81 3.93 -6.41
CA THR A 249 -11.18 3.89 -5.89
C THR A 249 -12.09 3.13 -6.85
N SER A 250 -12.05 3.45 -8.14
CA SER A 250 -12.86 2.77 -9.15
C SER A 250 -12.47 1.30 -9.30
N ARG A 251 -11.18 0.95 -9.19
CA ARG A 251 -10.71 -0.44 -9.28
C ARG A 251 -11.21 -1.29 -8.10
N THR A 252 -11.11 -0.76 -6.88
CA THR A 252 -11.55 -1.46 -5.67
C THR A 252 -13.07 -1.59 -5.58
N GLN A 253 -13.82 -0.57 -6.03
CA GLN A 253 -15.28 -0.62 -6.10
C GLN A 253 -15.77 -1.65 -7.12
N ARG A 254 -15.18 -1.68 -8.33
CA ARG A 254 -15.54 -2.67 -9.35
C ARG A 254 -15.26 -4.10 -8.89
N GLN A 255 -14.11 -4.33 -8.25
CA GLN A 255 -13.79 -5.64 -7.68
C GLN A 255 -14.81 -6.06 -6.62
N GLU A 256 -15.16 -5.17 -5.67
CA GLU A 256 -16.19 -5.46 -4.66
C GLU A 256 -17.54 -5.78 -5.31
N GLN A 257 -17.94 -5.02 -6.33
CA GLN A 257 -19.21 -5.25 -7.03
C GLN A 257 -19.22 -6.55 -7.83
N ALA A 258 -18.13 -6.87 -8.51
CA ALA A 258 -17.96 -8.09 -9.27
C ALA A 258 -18.02 -9.33 -8.35
N GLU A 259 -17.28 -9.32 -7.24
CA GLU A 259 -17.29 -10.42 -6.26
C GLU A 259 -18.70 -10.64 -5.68
N LEU A 260 -19.40 -9.56 -5.29
CA LEU A 260 -20.76 -9.66 -4.76
C LEU A 260 -21.76 -10.13 -5.82
N GLY A 261 -21.64 -9.64 -7.05
CA GLY A 261 -22.52 -10.03 -8.14
C GLY A 261 -22.29 -11.49 -8.57
N GLN A 262 -21.06 -11.98 -8.57
CA GLN A 262 -20.74 -13.39 -8.80
C GLN A 262 -21.35 -14.29 -7.71
N LEU A 263 -21.31 -13.87 -6.44
CA LEU A 263 -21.98 -14.57 -5.35
C LEU A 263 -23.50 -14.64 -5.56
N ASP A 264 -24.11 -13.56 -6.03
CA ASP A 264 -25.54 -13.51 -6.31
C ASP A 264 -25.93 -14.40 -7.49
N MET A 265 -25.14 -14.36 -8.57
CA MET A 265 -25.32 -15.23 -9.74
C MET A 265 -25.25 -16.71 -9.34
N LEU A 266 -24.24 -17.08 -8.54
CA LEU A 266 -24.07 -18.45 -8.05
C LEU A 266 -25.25 -18.85 -7.14
N ALA A 267 -25.63 -18.00 -6.20
CA ALA A 267 -26.73 -18.28 -5.30
C ALA A 267 -28.06 -18.45 -6.05
N ASP A 268 -28.33 -17.62 -7.06
CA ASP A 268 -29.54 -17.73 -7.86
C ASP A 268 -29.54 -18.98 -8.74
N ALA A 269 -28.40 -19.35 -9.33
CA ALA A 269 -28.24 -20.61 -10.08
C ALA A 269 -28.52 -21.82 -9.19
N LEU A 270 -27.88 -21.90 -8.02
CA LEU A 270 -28.09 -22.97 -7.07
C LEU A 270 -29.53 -23.00 -6.55
N ARG A 271 -30.13 -21.84 -6.29
CA ARG A 271 -31.52 -21.74 -5.82
C ARG A 271 -32.49 -22.31 -6.85
N ARG A 272 -32.32 -22.01 -8.14
CA ARG A 272 -33.18 -22.49 -9.24
C ARG A 272 -33.20 -24.02 -9.32
N VAL A 273 -32.05 -24.66 -9.14
CA VAL A 273 -31.90 -26.12 -9.27
C VAL A 273 -32.10 -26.86 -7.94
N SER A 274 -32.14 -26.16 -6.81
CA SER A 274 -32.29 -26.79 -5.49
C SER A 274 -33.66 -27.44 -5.25
N HIS A 275 -33.69 -28.62 -4.65
CA HIS A 275 -34.89 -29.23 -4.10
C HIS A 275 -35.17 -28.72 -2.68
N LYS A 276 -36.40 -28.90 -2.18
CA LYS A 276 -36.72 -28.51 -0.80
C LYS A 276 -36.01 -29.39 0.24
N ASN A 277 -35.82 -30.66 -0.08
CA ASN A 277 -35.22 -31.67 0.78
C ASN A 277 -34.33 -32.61 -0.05
N SER A 278 -33.28 -33.16 0.57
CA SER A 278 -32.28 -34.00 -0.12
C SER A 278 -32.85 -35.30 -0.70
N TRP A 279 -33.86 -35.90 -0.04
CA TRP A 279 -34.47 -37.15 -0.51
C TRP A 279 -35.30 -37.00 -1.78
N MET A 280 -35.58 -35.78 -2.24
CA MET A 280 -36.28 -35.56 -3.52
C MET A 280 -35.47 -35.98 -4.74
N CYS A 281 -34.17 -36.23 -4.57
CA CYS A 281 -33.25 -36.67 -5.61
C CYS A 281 -32.27 -37.74 -5.09
N SER A 282 -32.67 -38.53 -4.08
CA SER A 282 -31.81 -39.55 -3.47
C SER A 282 -31.77 -40.88 -4.22
N GLU A 283 -32.84 -41.21 -4.94
CA GLU A 283 -32.94 -42.47 -5.70
C GLU A 283 -32.50 -42.28 -7.16
N GLU A 284 -32.97 -41.22 -7.81
CA GLU A 284 -32.57 -40.84 -9.16
C GLU A 284 -32.18 -39.35 -9.21
N ALA A 285 -31.18 -39.02 -10.01
CA ALA A 285 -30.76 -37.65 -10.23
C ALA A 285 -31.74 -36.94 -11.18
N ASP A 286 -32.17 -35.73 -10.81
CA ASP A 286 -32.95 -34.85 -11.70
C ASP A 286 -32.03 -34.31 -12.81
N LEU A 287 -31.95 -35.05 -13.92
CA LEU A 287 -31.09 -34.71 -15.06
C LEU A 287 -31.44 -33.35 -15.66
N ALA A 288 -32.71 -32.95 -15.66
CA ALA A 288 -33.13 -31.66 -16.20
C ALA A 288 -32.56 -30.50 -15.39
N ARG A 289 -32.59 -30.57 -14.06
CA ARG A 289 -31.96 -29.57 -13.18
C ARG A 289 -30.44 -29.61 -13.26
N SER A 290 -29.86 -30.81 -13.34
CA SER A 290 -28.41 -30.99 -13.54
C SER A 290 -27.94 -30.31 -14.82
N ASP A 291 -28.63 -30.56 -15.94
CA ASP A 291 -28.24 -30.01 -17.24
C ASP A 291 -28.50 -28.50 -17.33
N SER A 292 -29.53 -28.00 -16.64
CA SER A 292 -29.72 -26.55 -16.44
C SER A 292 -28.55 -25.92 -15.69
N LEU A 293 -28.05 -26.54 -14.62
CA LEU A 293 -26.90 -26.02 -13.87
C LEU A 293 -25.62 -26.07 -14.72
N LYS A 294 -25.38 -27.17 -15.45
CA LYS A 294 -24.22 -27.28 -16.35
C LYS A 294 -24.23 -26.17 -17.39
N LYS A 295 -25.39 -25.92 -18.00
CA LYS A 295 -25.55 -24.82 -18.97
C LYS A 295 -25.28 -23.45 -18.35
N ASP A 296 -25.81 -23.17 -17.16
CA ASP A 296 -25.54 -21.92 -16.45
C ASP A 296 -24.03 -21.71 -16.20
N LEU A 297 -23.30 -22.79 -15.89
CA LEU A 297 -21.85 -22.76 -15.69
C LEU A 297 -21.07 -22.58 -16.99
N GLU A 298 -21.46 -23.29 -18.05
CA GLU A 298 -20.87 -23.13 -19.39
C GLU A 298 -21.03 -21.70 -19.90
N ASP A 299 -22.25 -21.15 -19.79
CA ASP A 299 -22.55 -19.76 -20.17
C ASP A 299 -21.73 -18.75 -19.37
N PHE A 300 -21.48 -19.01 -18.07
CA PHE A 300 -20.64 -18.15 -17.24
C PHE A 300 -19.19 -18.12 -17.73
N PHE A 301 -18.55 -19.29 -17.89
CA PHE A 301 -17.14 -19.36 -18.32
C PHE A 301 -16.95 -18.86 -19.76
N ASP A 302 -17.93 -19.07 -20.64
CA ASP A 302 -17.88 -18.54 -22.00
C ASP A 302 -18.06 -17.01 -22.04
N ARG A 303 -18.76 -16.40 -21.09
CA ARG A 303 -18.83 -14.93 -20.95
C ARG A 303 -17.50 -14.37 -20.46
N GLU A 304 -16.90 -14.96 -19.41
CA GLU A 304 -15.59 -14.49 -18.90
C GLU A 304 -14.49 -14.53 -19.97
N ARG A 305 -14.45 -15.59 -20.81
CA ARG A 305 -13.50 -15.67 -21.92
C ARG A 305 -13.69 -14.59 -22.98
N ARG A 306 -14.95 -14.17 -23.24
CA ARG A 306 -15.28 -13.15 -24.25
C ARG A 306 -15.03 -11.73 -23.77
N ASN A 307 -15.23 -11.47 -22.47
CA ASN A 307 -15.15 -10.13 -21.90
C ASN A 307 -13.72 -9.69 -21.52
N HIS A 308 -12.68 -10.48 -21.80
CA HIS A 308 -11.26 -10.11 -21.62
C HIS A 308 -10.92 -9.39 -20.28
N GLY A 309 -11.64 -9.69 -19.20
CA GLY A 309 -11.41 -9.07 -17.89
C GLY A 309 -12.10 -7.72 -17.66
N ASP A 310 -12.99 -7.27 -18.54
CA ASP A 310 -13.89 -6.16 -18.26
C ASP A 310 -14.95 -6.62 -17.24
N GLU A 311 -14.72 -6.22 -15.99
CA GLU A 311 -15.64 -6.42 -14.86
C GLU A 311 -16.95 -5.65 -15.15
N GLU A 312 -17.99 -6.34 -15.62
CA GLU A 312 -19.33 -5.76 -15.79
C GLU A 312 -19.86 -5.26 -14.44
N GLU A 313 -20.40 -4.03 -14.40
CA GLU A 313 -21.07 -3.50 -13.22
C GLU A 313 -22.36 -4.28 -12.94
N LEU A 314 -22.26 -5.25 -12.04
CA LEU A 314 -23.42 -6.00 -11.56
C LEU A 314 -24.20 -5.13 -10.57
N ASN A 315 -25.45 -4.82 -10.90
CA ASN A 315 -26.30 -3.99 -10.06
C ASN A 315 -26.78 -4.76 -8.82
N ILE A 316 -26.08 -4.59 -7.71
CA ILE A 316 -26.40 -5.27 -6.44
C ILE A 316 -27.63 -4.63 -5.82
N LYS A 317 -28.67 -5.44 -5.59
CA LYS A 317 -29.89 -4.99 -4.92
C LYS A 317 -29.59 -4.71 -3.44
N VAL A 318 -29.66 -3.43 -3.06
CA VAL A 318 -29.60 -2.99 -1.66
C VAL A 318 -31.01 -2.86 -1.11
N THR A 319 -31.28 -3.50 0.02
CA THR A 319 -32.56 -3.46 0.72
C THR A 319 -32.50 -2.41 1.83
N GLU A 320 -33.40 -1.44 1.77
CA GLU A 320 -33.49 -0.41 2.81
C GLU A 320 -34.11 -0.98 4.10
N PRO A 321 -33.54 -0.67 5.28
CA PRO A 321 -34.08 -1.10 6.55
C PRO A 321 -35.39 -0.38 6.90
N ASN A 322 -36.21 -1.00 7.74
CA ASN A 322 -37.38 -0.34 8.29
C ASN A 322 -36.99 0.78 9.28
N SER A 323 -37.93 1.68 9.61
CA SER A 323 -37.67 2.85 10.47
C SER A 323 -37.13 2.49 11.85
N ASN A 324 -37.58 1.37 12.44
CA ASN A 324 -37.12 0.93 13.76
C ASN A 324 -35.68 0.43 13.72
N ALA A 325 -35.34 -0.43 12.75
CA ALA A 325 -33.99 -0.94 12.55
C ALA A 325 -33.01 0.20 12.23
N LEU A 326 -33.43 1.16 11.39
CA LEU A 326 -32.64 2.34 11.09
C LEU A 326 -32.39 3.20 12.34
N SER A 327 -33.41 3.44 13.15
CA SER A 327 -33.29 4.22 14.39
C SER A 327 -32.34 3.55 15.38
N GLN A 328 -32.45 2.23 15.55
CA GLN A 328 -31.56 1.45 16.40
C GLN A 328 -30.12 1.49 15.89
N LEU A 329 -29.92 1.30 14.59
CA LEU A 329 -28.61 1.40 13.95
C LEU A 329 -27.95 2.76 14.22
N LEU A 330 -28.68 3.86 14.01
CA LEU A 330 -28.16 5.21 14.22
C LEU A 330 -27.81 5.47 15.70
N ALA A 331 -28.62 4.98 16.64
CA ALA A 331 -28.33 5.09 18.07
C ALA A 331 -27.05 4.33 18.45
N ASP A 332 -26.89 3.10 17.95
CA ASP A 332 -25.72 2.27 18.22
C ASP A 332 -24.45 2.85 17.59
N ILE A 333 -24.52 3.40 16.37
CA ILE A 333 -23.40 4.11 15.72
C ILE A 333 -22.95 5.30 16.58
N ARG A 334 -23.87 6.16 17.01
CA ARG A 334 -23.54 7.33 17.86
C ARG A 334 -22.87 6.89 19.16
N GLN A 335 -23.41 5.86 19.79
CA GLN A 335 -22.87 5.37 21.05
C GLN A 335 -21.49 4.73 20.87
N PHE A 336 -21.30 3.97 19.80
CA PHE A 336 -20.00 3.40 19.46
C PHE A 336 -18.96 4.50 19.30
N MET A 337 -19.28 5.54 18.52
CA MET A 337 -18.40 6.69 18.33
C MET A 337 -18.11 7.44 19.63
N SER A 338 -19.12 7.62 20.49
CA SER A 338 -18.93 8.28 21.79
C SER A 338 -17.98 7.51 22.72
N ILE A 339 -17.94 6.18 22.62
CA ILE A 339 -17.10 5.34 23.49
C ILE A 339 -15.70 5.20 22.92
N TYR A 340 -15.56 4.96 21.61
CA TYR A 340 -14.29 4.56 20.98
C TYR A 340 -13.67 5.61 20.05
N GLY A 341 -14.38 6.71 19.78
CA GLY A 341 -13.93 7.73 18.82
C GLY A 341 -12.73 8.56 19.27
N HIS A 342 -12.43 8.59 20.58
CA HIS A 342 -11.23 9.24 21.10
C HIS A 342 -9.96 8.40 20.84
N ASP A 343 -10.05 7.08 20.96
CA ASP A 343 -8.89 6.19 20.91
C ASP A 343 -8.60 5.66 19.50
N HIS A 344 -9.58 5.70 18.60
CA HIS A 344 -9.47 5.15 17.26
C HIS A 344 -9.88 6.16 16.17
N SER A 345 -9.13 6.16 15.06
CA SER A 345 -9.51 6.87 13.85
C SER A 345 -10.64 6.13 13.12
N LEU A 346 -11.89 6.45 13.46
CA LEU A 346 -13.07 5.81 12.89
C LEU A 346 -13.41 6.32 11.49
N SER A 347 -13.64 5.38 10.56
CA SER A 347 -14.30 5.59 9.27
C SER A 347 -15.69 4.92 9.27
N GLY A 348 -16.59 5.36 8.37
CA GLY A 348 -17.91 4.73 8.24
C GLY A 348 -17.83 3.23 7.97
N ARG A 349 -16.83 2.78 7.21
CA ARG A 349 -16.60 1.37 6.92
C ARG A 349 -15.97 0.61 8.08
N SER A 350 -15.07 1.21 8.87
CA SER A 350 -14.56 0.58 10.09
C SER A 350 -15.69 0.30 11.09
N ILE A 351 -16.63 1.23 11.24
CA ILE A 351 -17.83 1.05 12.09
C ILE A 351 -18.71 -0.04 11.50
N ALA A 352 -18.98 -0.01 10.18
CA ALA A 352 -19.78 -1.04 9.53
C ALA A 352 -19.19 -2.44 9.67
N ARG A 353 -17.85 -2.57 9.53
CA ARG A 353 -17.12 -3.83 9.75
C ARG A 353 -17.39 -4.36 11.15
N ILE A 354 -17.27 -3.54 12.18
CA ILE A 354 -17.54 -3.94 13.57
C ILE A 354 -19.00 -4.38 13.75
N LEU A 355 -19.97 -3.60 13.26
CA LEU A 355 -21.40 -3.91 13.38
C LEU A 355 -21.79 -5.19 12.64
N HIS A 356 -21.05 -5.54 11.59
CA HIS A 356 -21.15 -6.83 10.89
C HIS A 356 -20.18 -7.90 11.41
N GLY A 357 -19.33 -7.59 12.38
CA GLY A 357 -18.31 -8.49 12.95
C GLY A 357 -17.23 -8.96 11.97
N ILE A 358 -16.84 -8.10 11.04
CA ILE A 358 -15.76 -8.32 10.09
C ILE A 358 -14.48 -7.79 10.73
N ALA A 359 -13.46 -8.63 10.83
CA ALA A 359 -12.17 -8.24 11.39
C ALA A 359 -11.36 -7.36 10.44
N SER A 360 -10.58 -6.46 11.02
CA SER A 360 -9.54 -5.68 10.33
C SER A 360 -8.29 -5.61 11.21
N PRO A 361 -7.15 -5.16 10.68
CA PRO A 361 -5.92 -5.05 11.47
C PRO A 361 -6.06 -4.25 12.77
N ASN A 362 -6.83 -3.15 12.76
CA ASN A 362 -7.08 -2.35 13.96
C ASN A 362 -8.21 -2.92 14.84
N PHE A 363 -9.07 -3.76 14.27
CA PHE A 363 -10.23 -4.35 14.93
C PHE A 363 -10.22 -5.89 14.85
N PRO A 364 -9.22 -6.58 15.46
CA PRO A 364 -9.09 -8.04 15.39
C PRO A 364 -10.21 -8.76 16.12
N ALA A 365 -10.71 -9.87 15.55
CA ALA A 365 -11.87 -10.61 16.06
C ALA A 365 -11.62 -11.22 17.45
N GLU A 366 -10.38 -11.58 17.79
CA GLU A 366 -10.01 -12.19 19.08
C GLU A 366 -10.32 -11.25 20.26
N ILE A 367 -10.18 -9.94 20.00
CA ILE A 367 -10.41 -8.86 20.96
C ILE A 367 -11.85 -8.35 20.83
N TRP A 368 -12.22 -7.90 19.62
CA TRP A 368 -13.48 -7.19 19.38
C TRP A 368 -14.70 -8.10 19.34
N GLY A 369 -14.51 -9.40 19.06
CA GLY A 369 -15.57 -10.41 19.13
C GLY A 369 -16.19 -10.57 20.53
N ARG A 370 -15.49 -10.12 21.57
CA ARG A 370 -16.00 -10.10 22.96
C ARG A 370 -16.92 -8.92 23.22
N VAL A 371 -16.86 -7.87 22.40
CA VAL A 371 -17.70 -6.66 22.52
C VAL A 371 -19.07 -6.93 21.86
N ARG A 372 -19.82 -7.87 22.44
CA ARG A 372 -21.11 -8.38 21.92
C ARG A 372 -22.18 -7.32 21.71
N ARG A 373 -22.02 -6.16 22.35
CA ARG A 373 -22.91 -5.02 22.17
C ARG A 373 -22.90 -4.49 20.74
N PHE A 374 -21.74 -4.47 20.10
CA PHE A 374 -21.56 -3.89 18.78
C PHE A 374 -21.17 -4.95 17.75
N TRP A 375 -20.35 -5.92 18.13
CA TRP A 375 -19.88 -6.96 17.23
C TRP A 375 -21.02 -7.85 16.73
N ARG A 376 -21.21 -7.91 15.41
CA ARG A 376 -22.33 -8.65 14.76
C ARG A 376 -23.73 -8.18 15.20
N ALA A 377 -23.89 -6.95 15.71
CA ALA A 377 -25.17 -6.44 16.20
C ALA A 377 -26.19 -6.13 15.08
N HIS A 378 -25.72 -5.73 13.89
CA HIS A 378 -26.57 -5.25 12.79
C HIS A 378 -26.49 -6.10 11.52
N LEU A 379 -26.37 -7.43 11.66
CA LEU A 379 -26.31 -8.36 10.52
C LEU A 379 -27.55 -8.36 9.62
N HIS A 380 -28.67 -7.83 10.11
CA HIS A 380 -29.94 -7.79 9.41
C HIS A 380 -30.11 -6.56 8.51
N VAL A 381 -29.20 -5.58 8.62
CA VAL A 381 -29.15 -4.40 7.76
C VAL A 381 -28.06 -4.62 6.71
N ASP A 382 -28.31 -4.21 5.47
CA ASP A 382 -27.33 -4.37 4.40
C ASP A 382 -26.07 -3.53 4.67
N PHE A 383 -24.90 -4.14 4.46
CA PHE A 383 -23.60 -3.52 4.75
C PHE A 383 -23.42 -2.14 4.08
N PRO A 384 -23.78 -1.93 2.80
CA PRO A 384 -23.71 -0.61 2.17
C PRO A 384 -24.56 0.46 2.89
N VAL A 385 -25.72 0.09 3.44
CA VAL A 385 -26.56 1.00 4.22
C VAL A 385 -25.86 1.37 5.53
N VAL A 386 -25.28 0.40 6.23
CA VAL A 386 -24.53 0.65 7.46
C VAL A 386 -23.34 1.58 7.19
N VAL A 387 -22.58 1.35 6.12
CA VAL A 387 -21.47 2.21 5.70
C VAL A 387 -21.96 3.64 5.42
N ARG A 388 -23.06 3.78 4.67
CA ARG A 388 -23.64 5.08 4.33
C ARG A 388 -24.06 5.87 5.56
N GLU A 389 -24.81 5.26 6.48
CA GLU A 389 -25.29 5.94 7.68
C GLU A 389 -24.16 6.22 8.68
N ALA A 390 -23.20 5.30 8.82
CA ALA A 390 -22.01 5.53 9.64
C ALA A 390 -21.14 6.66 9.08
N THR A 391 -20.97 6.73 7.75
CA THR A 391 -20.20 7.81 7.10
C THR A 391 -20.86 9.17 7.33
N LYS A 392 -22.19 9.28 7.18
CA LYS A 392 -22.93 10.51 7.49
C LYS A 392 -22.70 10.95 8.94
N MET A 393 -22.72 10.01 9.90
CA MET A 393 -22.49 10.31 11.31
C MET A 393 -21.05 10.77 11.59
N VAL A 394 -20.06 10.11 10.99
CA VAL A 394 -18.64 10.48 11.11
C VAL A 394 -18.38 11.88 10.57
N VAL A 395 -19.01 12.26 9.46
CA VAL A 395 -18.90 13.63 8.92
C VAL A 395 -19.64 14.63 9.80
N ALA A 396 -20.81 14.30 10.35
CA ALA A 396 -21.59 15.21 11.17
C ALA A 396 -21.00 15.49 12.56
N MET A 397 -20.17 14.58 13.08
CA MET A 397 -19.51 14.71 14.39
C MET A 397 -18.05 15.21 14.31
N ARG A 398 -17.53 15.43 13.10
CA ARG A 398 -16.27 16.15 12.87
C ARG A 398 -16.56 17.63 12.72
#